data_AF-A0A2D6K4A1-F1
#
_entry.id   AF-A0A2D6K4A1-F1
#
_cell.length_a   1.000
_cell.length_b   1.000
_cell.length_c   1.000
_cell.angle_alpha   90.00
_cell.angle_beta   90.00
_cell.angle_gamma   90.00
#
_symmetry.space_group_name_H-M   'P 1'
#
loop_
_entity.id
_entity.type
_entity.pdbx_description
1 polymer ?
#
loop_
_entity_poly.entity_id
_entity_poly.type
_entity_poly.pdbx_seq_one_letter_code
_entity_poly.pdbx_strand_id
1 'polypeptide(L)' 'MKFLLISGSHRDDSQSTKIANWMADNLAAKDESFEVDILDLASSDIPFWDVSAWDQSS' A
#
# COMPACT_ATOMS: atom_id res chain seq x y z
N MET A 1 5.19 0.59 16.64
CA MET A 1 5.98 0.72 15.37
C MET A 1 5.00 0.92 14.22
N LYS A 2 5.37 1.58 13.13
CA LYS A 2 4.46 1.80 11.99
C LYS A 2 4.87 0.96 10.79
N PHE A 3 3.90 0.27 10.19
CA PHE A 3 4.08 -0.59 9.02
C PHE A 3 3.14 -0.14 7.90
N LEU A 4 3.66 -0.11 6.67
CA LEU A 4 2.86 0.06 5.46
C LEU A 4 3.07 -1.17 4.58
N LEU A 5 2.00 -1.91 4.31
CA LEU A 5 1.99 -3.05 3.41
C LEU A 5 1.51 -2.60 2.03
N ILE A 6 2.34 -2.77 1.00
CA ILE A 6 2.00 -2.37 -0.38
C ILE A 6 1.68 -3.63 -1.19
N SER A 7 0.43 -3.79 -1.62
CA SER A 7 0.00 -4.88 -2.52
C SER A 7 0.09 -4.40 -3.98
N GLY A 8 1.01 -4.97 -4.75
CA GLY A 8 1.28 -4.54 -6.13
C GLY A 8 0.47 -5.24 -7.22
N SER A 9 -0.62 -5.92 -6.88
CA SER A 9 -1.46 -6.54 -7.90
C SER A 9 -2.22 -5.49 -8.70
N HIS A 10 -2.55 -5.81 -9.95
CA HIS A 10 -3.41 -5.00 -10.81
C HIS A 10 -4.86 -5.53 -10.88
N ARG A 11 -5.18 -6.60 -10.15
CA ARG A 11 -6.50 -7.26 -10.18
C ARG A 11 -7.16 -7.13 -8.82
N ASP A 12 -8.47 -6.85 -8.81
CA ASP A 12 -9.29 -6.98 -7.62
C ASP A 12 -9.25 -8.43 -7.08
N ASP A 13 -9.34 -8.56 -5.76
CA ASP A 13 -9.29 -9.84 -5.02
C ASP A 13 -8.04 -10.70 -5.27
N SER A 14 -6.89 -10.05 -5.49
CA SER A 14 -5.64 -10.74 -5.69
C SER A 14 -5.21 -11.59 -4.48
N GLN A 15 -4.48 -12.68 -4.74
CA GLN A 15 -3.88 -13.50 -3.67
C GLN A 15 -2.84 -12.69 -2.87
N SER A 16 -2.15 -11.74 -3.50
CA SER A 16 -1.24 -10.81 -2.80
C SER A 16 -1.98 -9.90 -1.82
N THR A 17 -3.18 -9.41 -2.17
CA THR A 17 -4.03 -8.64 -1.25
C THR A 17 -4.47 -9.50 -0.07
N LYS A 18 -4.79 -10.77 -0.28
CA LYS A 18 -5.11 -11.70 0.83
C LYS A 18 -3.93 -11.91 1.78
N ILE A 19 -2.72 -12.06 1.24
CA ILE A 19 -1.50 -12.18 2.05
C ILE A 19 -1.20 -10.87 2.79
N ALA A 20 -1.42 -9.71 2.18
CA ALA A 20 -1.23 -8.42 2.83
C ALA A 20 -2.18 -8.26 4.05
N ASN A 21 -3.45 -8.62 3.89
CA ASN A 21 -4.41 -8.63 5.00
C ASN A 21 -3.99 -9.60 6.12
N TRP A 22 -3.64 -10.83 5.75
CA TRP A 22 -3.16 -11.81 6.74
C TRP A 22 -1.93 -11.31 7.51
N MET A 23 -1.00 -10.64 6.83
CA MET A 23 0.20 -10.08 7.45
C MET A 23 -0.15 -8.92 8.41
N ALA A 24 -1.11 -8.07 8.04
CA ALA A 24 -1.58 -6.99 8.90
C ALA A 24 -2.16 -7.52 10.21
N ASP A 25 -3.03 -8.54 10.14
CA ASP A 25 -3.60 -9.21 11.32
C ASP A 25 -2.50 -9.78 12.21
N ASN A 26 -1.48 -10.41 11.61
CA ASN A 26 -0.36 -10.99 12.36
C ASN A 26 0.52 -9.92 13.03
N LEU A 27 0.70 -8.75 12.40
CA LEU A 27 1.46 -7.65 12.99
C LEU A 27 0.69 -7.00 14.14
N ALA A 28 -0.61 -6.74 13.96
CA ALA A 28 -1.47 -6.20 15.01
C ALA A 28 -1.56 -7.15 16.23
N ALA A 29 -1.57 -8.47 16.00
CA ALA A 29 -1.59 -9.48 17.07
C ALA A 29 -0.25 -9.61 17.82
N LYS A 30 0.87 -9.14 17.26
CA LYS A 30 2.18 -9.21 17.92
C LYS A 30 2.36 -8.14 18.99
N ASP A 31 1.80 -6.96 18.77
CA ASP A 31 1.93 -5.81 19.66
C ASP A 31 0.82 -4.81 19.32
N GLU A 32 -0.02 -4.48 20.31
CA GLU A 32 -1.15 -3.56 20.16
C GLU A 32 -0.71 -2.11 19.85
N SER A 33 0.57 -1.77 20.08
CA SER A 33 1.16 -0.47 19.71
C SER A 33 1.62 -0.40 18.25
N PHE A 34 1.44 -1.47 17.48
CA PHE A 34 1.77 -1.48 16.06
C PHE A 34 0.63 -0.87 15.25
N GLU A 35 0.98 0.14 14.46
CA GLU A 35 0.08 0.77 13.50
C GLU A 35 0.38 0.14 12.14
N VAL A 36 -0.63 -0.44 11.50
CA VAL A 36 -0.45 -1.20 10.26
C VAL A 36 -1.46 -0.72 9.22
N ASP A 37 -0.95 -0.15 8.13
CA ASP A 37 -1.74 0.31 7.00
C ASP A 37 -1.51 -0.61 5.79
N ILE A 38 -2.53 -0.69 4.91
CA ILE A 38 -2.45 -1.40 3.64
C ILE A 38 -2.72 -0.42 2.50
N LEU A 39 -1.80 -0.37 1.54
CA LEU A 39 -1.97 0.31 0.26
C LEU A 39 -2.12 -0.74 -0.85
N ASP A 40 -3.34 -0.92 -1.37
CA ASP A 40 -3.60 -1.80 -2.50
C ASP A 40 -3.53 -1.02 -3.82
N LEU A 41 -2.48 -1.26 -4.61
CA LEU A 41 -2.25 -0.55 -5.87
C LEU A 41 -3.31 -0.89 -6.94
N ALA A 42 -4.06 -1.98 -6.80
CA ALA A 42 -5.16 -2.29 -7.72
C ALA A 42 -6.31 -1.27 -7.63
N SER A 43 -6.53 -0.72 -6.44
CA SER A 43 -7.59 0.25 -6.14
C SER A 43 -7.09 1.68 -5.95
N SER A 44 -5.77 1.87 -5.99
CA SER A 44 -5.14 3.17 -5.77
C SER A 44 -5.19 4.00 -7.06
N ASP A 45 -5.74 5.20 -6.99
CA ASP A 45 -5.69 6.18 -8.07
C ASP A 45 -4.31 6.87 -8.08
N ILE A 46 -3.32 6.16 -8.62
CA ILE A 46 -1.94 6.66 -8.70
C ILE A 46 -1.78 7.40 -10.03
N PRO A 47 -1.43 8.69 -10.01
CA PRO A 47 -1.24 9.43 -11.22
C PRO A 47 -0.10 8.82 -12.04
N PHE A 48 -0.26 8.85 -13.36
CA PHE A 48 0.86 8.57 -14.24
C PHE A 48 1.98 9.57 -14.00
N TRP A 49 3.21 9.13 -14.26
CA TRP A 49 4.36 10.00 -14.19
C TRP A 49 4.21 11.18 -15.15
N ASP A 50 4.16 12.39 -14.59
CA ASP A 50 4.11 13.64 -15.32
C ASP A 50 5.41 14.42 -15.05
N VAL A 51 6.24 14.54 -16.09
CA VAL A 51 7.51 15.28 -16.04
C VAL A 51 7.27 16.77 -15.77
N SER A 52 6.13 17.31 -16.24
CA SER A 52 5.81 18.74 -16.08
C SER A 52 5.55 19.13 -14.62
N ALA A 53 5.20 18.17 -13.75
CA ALA A 53 5.07 18.40 -12.31
C ALA A 53 6.38 18.86 -11.64
N TRP A 54 7.51 18.57 -12.28
CA TRP A 54 8.85 18.92 -11.81
C TRP A 54 9.50 20.05 -12.62
N ASP A 55 8.88 20.45 -13.73
CA ASP A 55 9.35 21.52 -14.59
C ASP A 55 8.76 22.85 -14.11
N GLN A 56 9.19 23.27 -12.92
CA GLN A 56 8.99 24.66 -12.48
C GLN A 56 9.98 25.53 -13.25
N SER A 57 9.64 25.86 -14.49
CA SER A 57 10.42 26.79 -15.29
C SER A 57 10.62 28.10 -14.53
N SER A 58 11.89 28.41 -14.27
CA SER A 58 12.41 29.64 -13.64
C SER A 58 11.95 30.94 -14.31
#